data_AF-A0A7Y2PLA9-F1
#
_entry.id   AF-A0A7Y2PLA9-F1
#
_cell.length_a   1.000
_cell.length_b   1.000
_cell.length_c   1.000
_cell.angle_alpha   90.00
_cell.angle_beta   90.00
_cell.angle_gamma   90.00
#
_symmetry.space_group_name_H-M   'P 1'
#
loop_
_entity.id
_entity.type
_entity.pdbx_description
1 polymer ?
#
loop_
_entity_poly.entity_id
_entity_poly.type
_entity_poly.pdbx_seq_one_letter_code
_entity_poly.pdbx_strand_id
1 'polypeptide(L)' 'MPSFVSGAVNLLNDVLTWILYIIPAASGAAIGYHALMKQMGDGDPAVTAAHNRSIRNILIGGAIGMSAASIVKVFLSYFK' A
#
# COMPACT_ATOMS: atom_id res chain seq x y z
N MET A 1 22.55 -13.71 -18.14
CA MET A 1 22.98 -12.43 -17.56
C MET A 1 24.10 -12.67 -16.55
N PRO A 2 24.97 -11.69 -16.26
CA PRO A 2 25.94 -11.77 -15.17
C PRO A 2 25.25 -12.07 -13.83
N SER A 3 25.85 -12.90 -12.97
CA SER A 3 25.23 -13.40 -11.73
C SER A 3 24.80 -12.28 -10.76
N PHE A 4 25.55 -11.19 -10.68
CA PHE A 4 25.21 -10.00 -9.89
C PHE A 4 23.90 -9.35 -10.36
N VAL A 5 23.70 -9.25 -11.68
CA VAL A 5 22.50 -8.65 -12.28
C VAL A 5 21.27 -9.52 -11.98
N SER A 6 21.38 -10.84 -12.10
CA SER A 6 20.30 -11.76 -11.74
C SER A 6 19.96 -11.72 -10.24
N GLY A 7 20.96 -11.58 -9.37
CA GLY A 7 20.73 -11.48 -7.92
C GLY A 7 19.94 -10.23 -7.53
N ALA A 8 20.29 -9.08 -8.11
CA ALA A 8 19.60 -7.82 -7.87
C ALA A 8 18.14 -7.84 -8.41
N VAL A 9 17.93 -8.40 -9.61
CA VAL A 9 16.59 -8.56 -10.21
C VAL A 9 15.71 -9.46 -9.34
N ASN A 10 16.26 -10.56 -8.80
CA ASN A 10 15.52 -11.45 -7.91
C ASN A 10 15.15 -10.77 -6.59
N LEU A 11 16.11 -10.09 -5.95
CA LEU A 11 15.85 -9.34 -4.72
C LEU A 11 14.73 -8.29 -4.90
N LEU A 12 14.79 -7.51 -5.99
CA LEU A 12 13.76 -6.53 -6.28
C LEU A 12 12.39 -7.18 -6.55
N ASN A 13 12.36 -8.31 -7.26
CA ASN A 13 11.11 -9.06 -7.48
C ASN A 13 10.48 -9.54 -6.16
N ASP A 14 11.29 -10.06 -5.23
CA ASP A 14 10.81 -10.55 -3.94
C ASP A 14 10.27 -9.41 -3.08
N VAL A 15 11.05 -8.33 -2.96
CA VAL A 15 10.65 -7.14 -2.20
C VAL A 15 9.36 -6.53 -2.76
N LEU A 16 9.26 -6.35 -4.07
CA LEU A 16 8.04 -5.82 -4.69
C LEU A 16 6.84 -6.76 -4.48
N THR A 17 7.06 -8.07 -4.48
CA THR A 17 6.00 -9.04 -4.14
C THR A 17 5.50 -8.84 -2.72
N TRP A 18 6.40 -8.72 -1.74
CA TRP A 18 6.02 -8.51 -0.35
C TRP A 18 5.28 -7.20 -0.16
N ILE A 19 5.78 -6.11 -0.74
CA ILE A 19 5.15 -4.79 -0.60
C ILE A 19 3.74 -4.79 -1.21
N LEU A 20 3.52 -5.48 -2.33
CA LEU A 20 2.18 -5.63 -2.93
C LEU A 20 1.18 -6.38 -2.04
N TYR A 21 1.64 -7.20 -1.09
CA TYR A 21 0.78 -7.82 -0.09
C TYR A 21 0.67 -7.00 1.20
N ILE A 22 1.75 -6.34 1.61
CA ILE A 22 1.80 -5.55 2.85
C ILE A 22 0.94 -4.28 2.72
N ILE A 23 1.01 -3.58 1.59
CA ILE A 23 0.23 -2.35 1.37
C ILE A 23 -1.27 -2.57 1.61
N PRO A 24 -1.96 -3.52 0.95
CA PRO A 24 -3.40 -3.70 1.15
C PRO A 24 -3.73 -4.15 2.59
N ALA A 25 -2.89 -4.98 3.20
CA ALA A 25 -3.07 -5.39 4.59
C ALA A 25 -2.96 -4.20 5.56
N ALA A 26 -1.91 -3.39 5.44
CA ALA A 26 -1.69 -2.21 6.27
C ALA A 26 -2.75 -1.13 6.04
N SER A 27 -3.09 -0.84 4.78
CA SER A 27 -4.16 0.09 4.43
C SER A 27 -5.51 -0.38 5.00
N GLY A 28 -5.84 -1.68 4.88
CA GLY A 28 -7.06 -2.26 5.44
C GLY A 28 -7.13 -2.11 6.95
N ALA A 29 -6.05 -2.45 7.67
CA ALA A 29 -5.97 -2.29 9.12
C ALA A 29 -6.13 -0.82 9.55
N ALA A 30 -5.45 0.12 8.87
CA ALA A 30 -5.54 1.54 9.20
C ALA A 30 -6.92 2.14 8.89
N ILE A 31 -7.56 1.71 7.79
CA ILE A 31 -8.95 2.07 7.47
C ILE A 31 -9.88 1.52 8.55
N GLY A 32 -9.70 0.26 8.97
CA GLY A 32 -10.47 -0.36 10.04
C GLY A 32 -10.35 0.42 11.35
N TYR A 33 -9.13 0.81 11.74
CA TYR A 33 -8.90 1.68 12.90
C TYR A 33 -9.69 3.00 12.80
N HIS A 34 -9.58 3.72 11.69
CA HIS A 34 -10.30 4.99 11.53
C HIS A 34 -11.82 4.82 11.44
N ALA A 35 -12.31 3.71 10.90
CA ALA A 35 -13.73 3.38 10.88
C ALA A 35 -14.26 3.13 12.31
N LEU A 36 -13.50 2.42 13.15
CA LEU A 36 -13.83 2.19 14.56
C LEU A 36 -13.80 3.50 15.36
N MET A 37 -12.77 4.33 15.20
CA MET A 37 -12.67 5.62 15.90
C MET A 37 -13.83 6.55 15.52
N LYS A 38 -14.26 6.54 14.25
CA LYS A 38 -15.44 7.27 13.80
C LYS A 38 -16.72 6.80 14.50
N GLN A 39 -16.90 5.51 14.74
CA GLN A 39 -18.07 4.97 15.45
C GLN A 39 -18.09 5.39 16.93
N MET A 40 -16.93 5.55 17.55
CA MET A 40 -16.79 5.95 18.96
C MET A 40 -16.83 7.48 19.17
N GLY A 41 -16.87 8.29 18.11
CA GLY A 41 -16.84 9.75 18.19
C GLY A 41 -18.17 10.42 18.53
N ASP A 42 -19.14 9.69 19.11
CA ASP A 42 -20.47 10.17 19.55
C ASP A 42 -21.24 11.04 18.53
N GLY A 43 -20.97 10.85 17.24
CA GLY A 43 -21.64 11.59 16.17
C GLY A 43 -21.15 13.02 15.96
N ASP A 44 -20.04 13.45 16.58
CA ASP A 44 -19.42 14.75 16.30
C ASP A 44 -19.04 14.82 14.79
N PRO A 45 -19.63 15.75 14.02
CA PRO A 45 -19.34 15.90 12.60
C PRO A 45 -17.87 16.23 12.31
N ALA A 46 -17.20 16.97 13.19
CA ALA A 46 -15.81 17.37 13.01
C ALA A 46 -14.86 16.16 13.13
N VAL A 47 -15.06 15.32 14.15
CA VAL A 47 -14.30 14.07 14.36
C VAL A 47 -14.55 13.11 13.19
N THR A 48 -15.81 12.97 12.79
CA THR A 48 -16.18 12.13 11.64
C THR A 48 -15.53 12.59 10.34
N ALA A 49 -15.52 13.89 10.07
CA ALA A 49 -14.90 14.46 8.87
C ALA A 49 -13.38 14.23 8.83
N ALA A 50 -12.70 14.36 9.98
CA ALA A 50 -11.27 14.11 10.10
C ALA A 50 -10.93 12.65 9.77
N HIS A 51 -11.65 11.69 10.35
CA HIS A 51 -11.42 10.27 10.07
C HIS A 51 -11.76 9.88 8.62
N ASN A 52 -12.82 10.43 8.04
CA ASN A 52 -13.13 10.22 6.61
C ASN A 52 -12.00 10.73 5.70
N ARG A 53 -11.40 11.89 6.02
CA ARG A 53 -10.24 12.41 5.28
C ARG A 53 -9.04 11.48 5.40
N SER A 54 -8.76 10.95 6.60
CA SER A 54 -7.68 9.98 6.81
C SER A 54 -7.91 8.70 6.02
N ILE A 55 -9.11 8.12 6.05
CA ILE A 55 -9.47 6.93 5.26
C ILE A 55 -9.23 7.18 3.77
N ARG A 56 -9.67 8.32 3.24
CA ARG A 56 -9.45 8.70 1.84
C ARG A 56 -7.96 8.77 1.51
N ASN A 57 -7.17 9.41 2.36
CA ASN A 57 -5.72 9.54 2.15
C ASN A 57 -5.02 8.17 2.17
N ILE A 58 -5.45 7.25 3.05
CA ILE A 58 -4.91 5.89 3.12
C ILE A 58 -5.25 5.11 1.84
N LEU A 59 -6.49 5.22 1.34
CA LEU A 59 -6.89 4.60 0.07
C LEU A 59 -6.05 5.12 -1.10
N ILE A 60 -5.87 6.44 -1.20
CA ILE A 60 -5.07 7.07 -2.26
C ILE A 60 -3.60 6.64 -2.15
N GLY A 61 -3.01 6.70 -0.96
CA GLY A 61 -1.63 6.30 -0.73
C GLY A 61 -1.39 4.82 -1.04
N GLY A 62 -2.32 3.95 -0.62
CA GLY A 62 -2.28 2.52 -0.93
C GLY A 62 -2.36 2.26 -2.43
N ALA A 63 -3.27 2.93 -3.15
CA ALA A 63 -3.40 2.80 -4.60
C ALA A 63 -2.13 3.26 -5.35
N ILE A 64 -1.53 4.38 -4.93
CA ILE A 64 -0.27 4.88 -5.50
C ILE A 64 0.86 3.88 -5.27
N GLY A 65 1.03 3.38 -4.04
CA GLY A 65 2.08 2.42 -3.70
C GLY A 65 1.93 1.10 -4.47
N MET A 66 0.71 0.57 -4.55
CA MET A 66 0.40 -0.63 -5.33
C MET A 66 0.71 -0.45 -6.83
N SER A 67 0.32 0.69 -7.39
CA SER A 67 0.53 0.99 -8.81
C SER A 67 2.02 1.13 -9.11
N ALA A 68 2.76 1.88 -8.30
CA ALA A 68 4.20 2.06 -8.45
C ALA A 68 4.95 0.71 -8.36
N ALA A 69 4.67 -0.09 -7.33
CA ALA A 69 5.30 -1.39 -7.15
C ALA A 69 4.98 -2.35 -8.31
N SER A 70 3.73 -2.35 -8.79
CA SER A 70 3.31 -3.18 -9.92
C SER A 70 4.01 -2.77 -11.21
N ILE A 71 4.14 -1.47 -11.49
CA ILE A 71 4.85 -0.96 -12.68
C ILE A 71 6.30 -1.42 -12.67
N VAL A 72 7.02 -1.25 -11.55
CA VAL A 72 8.42 -1.69 -11.46
C VAL A 72 8.52 -3.19 -11.70
N LYS A 73 7.59 -3.98 -11.15
CA LYS A 73 7.58 -5.44 -11.35
C LYS A 73 7.33 -5.84 -12.80
N VAL A 74 6.48 -5.11 -13.52
CA VAL A 74 6.30 -5.26 -14.97
C VAL A 74 7.60 -4.94 -15.71
N PHE A 75 8.29 -3.84 -15.36
CA PHE A 75 9.60 -3.53 -15.95
C PHE A 75 10.63 -4.63 -15.70
N LEU A 76 10.71 -5.17 -14.48
CA LEU A 76 11.63 -6.26 -14.16
C LEU A 76 11.34 -7.54 -14.95
N SER A 77 10.11 -7.75 -15.43
CA SER A 77 9.77 -8.93 -16.23
C SER A 77 10.46 -8.98 -17.59
N TYR A 78 10.93 -7.84 -18.12
CA TYR A 78 11.71 -7.76 -19.36
C TYR A 78 13.18 -8.15 -19.19
N PHE A 79 13.66 -8.24 -17.94
CA PHE A 79 15.03 -8.62 -17.61
C PHE A 79 15.14 -10.07 -17.12
N LYS A 80 14.09 -10.86 -17.32
CA LYS A 80 14.10 -12.30 -17.08
C LYS A 80 14.78 -13.04 -18.23
#